data_AF-A0A3E0N4G0-F1
#
_entry.id   AF-A0A3E0N4G0-F1
#
_cell.length_a   1.000
_cell.length_b   1.000
_cell.length_c   1.000
_cell.angle_alpha   90.00
_cell.angle_beta   90.00
_cell.angle_gamma   90.00
#
_symmetry.space_group_name_H-M   'P 1'
#
loop_
_entity.id
_entity.type
_entity.pdbx_description
1 polymer ?
#
loop_
_entity_poly.entity_id
_entity_poly.type
_entity_poly.pdbx_seq_one_letter_code
_entity_poly.pdbx_strand_id
1 'polypeptide(L)'
;MTMTDTTTSNWQNWSKSLPPSKAQVHTPENLEALSSLVRSHSSGIRPVGSGHSWMPLVPSKTAIVKLDHFGGVGEVDAERQQAWLGAGGRLHDLSPELADKGYAFRNLGDIDVQTLAGATSTGTHGTGETLQALAAEIQGLRLVTGTGEHIEISADQNAEWLDGGRVALGALGILTEIKMQLVERFKLHRQVWPESHKHTLENAERYWRENRNFEFFYLPFSDTDLLITHNVTEEPNTPRNG
;
A
#
# COMPACT_ATOMS: atom_id res chain seq x y z
N MET A 1 -9.85 -29.09 34.60
CA MET A 1 -9.30 -27.76 34.85
C MET A 1 -8.72 -27.27 33.53
N THR A 2 -9.56 -26.65 32.71
CA THR A 2 -9.21 -26.16 31.37
C THR A 2 -8.45 -24.84 31.52
N MET A 3 -7.16 -24.87 31.21
CA MET A 3 -6.38 -23.67 30.94
C MET A 3 -6.95 -23.03 29.68
N THR A 4 -7.83 -22.04 29.83
CA THR A 4 -8.12 -21.10 28.75
C THR A 4 -6.92 -20.18 28.64
N ASP A 5 -5.95 -20.56 27.82
CA ASP A 5 -4.90 -19.64 27.39
C ASP A 5 -5.52 -18.61 26.45
N THR A 6 -6.23 -17.64 27.02
CA THR A 6 -6.74 -16.48 26.32
C THR A 6 -5.57 -15.55 26.05
N THR A 7 -4.77 -15.90 25.05
CA THR A 7 -3.92 -14.93 24.37
C THR A 7 -4.84 -14.01 23.55
N THR A 8 -5.52 -13.09 24.24
CA THR A 8 -6.20 -11.98 23.58
C THR A 8 -5.11 -11.10 23.00
N SER A 9 -5.03 -10.99 21.67
CA SER A 9 -4.24 -9.91 21.09
C SER A 9 -4.94 -8.59 21.45
N ASN A 10 -4.16 -7.56 21.81
CA ASN A 10 -4.65 -6.18 21.91
C ASN A 10 -4.25 -5.43 20.64
N TRP A 11 -4.59 -5.96 19.47
CA TRP A 11 -4.31 -5.26 18.23
C TRP A 11 -4.99 -3.89 18.25
N GLN A 12 -4.24 -2.85 17.89
CA GLN A 12 -4.67 -1.47 17.93
C GLN A 12 -4.19 -0.77 16.65
N ASN A 13 -5.07 0.02 16.03
CA ASN A 13 -4.68 0.84 14.88
C ASN A 13 -3.69 1.95 15.31
N TRP A 14 -2.89 2.43 14.36
CA TRP A 14 -1.77 3.36 14.62
C TRP A 14 -2.19 4.62 15.40
N SER A 15 -3.32 5.23 15.02
CA SER A 15 -3.82 6.47 15.63
C SER A 15 -4.55 6.25 16.97
N LYS A 16 -4.81 5.00 17.36
CA LYS A 16 -5.65 4.63 18.52
C LYS A 16 -7.10 5.15 18.46
N SER A 17 -7.55 5.56 17.27
CA SER A 17 -8.91 6.06 17.07
C SER A 17 -9.97 4.95 17.11
N LEU A 18 -9.58 3.69 16.91
CA LEU A 18 -10.47 2.53 16.98
C LEU A 18 -10.32 1.85 18.34
N PRO A 19 -11.34 1.14 18.86
CA PRO A 19 -11.17 0.32 20.05
C PRO A 19 -10.17 -0.83 19.76
N PRO A 20 -9.37 -1.25 20.76
CA PRO A 20 -8.52 -2.43 20.62
C PRO A 20 -9.36 -3.65 20.23
N SER A 21 -8.90 -4.44 19.27
CA SER A 21 -9.50 -5.73 18.98
C SER A 21 -9.12 -6.73 20.06
N LYS A 22 -10.01 -7.70 20.30
CA LYS A 22 -9.76 -8.86 21.19
C LYS A 22 -9.49 -10.15 20.41
N ALA A 23 -9.56 -10.10 19.07
CA ALA A 23 -9.33 -11.26 18.22
C ALA A 23 -7.88 -11.74 18.35
N GLN A 24 -7.64 -13.04 18.13
CA GLN A 24 -6.27 -13.54 18.01
C GLN A 24 -5.62 -13.02 16.73
N VAL A 25 -4.32 -12.74 16.81
CA VAL A 25 -3.52 -12.33 15.65
C VAL A 25 -2.63 -13.49 15.26
N HIS A 26 -2.70 -13.87 13.99
CA HIS A 26 -1.92 -14.94 13.40
C HIS A 26 -0.96 -14.37 12.34
N THR A 27 0.19 -15.02 12.19
CA THR A 27 1.17 -14.68 11.16
C THR A 27 1.61 -15.98 10.47
N PRO A 28 0.82 -16.49 9.50
CA PRO A 28 1.17 -17.72 8.80
C PRO A 28 2.48 -17.56 8.04
N GLU A 29 3.32 -18.59 8.08
CA GLU A 29 4.65 -18.58 7.45
C GLU A 29 4.61 -18.84 5.94
N ASN A 30 3.52 -19.46 5.46
CA ASN A 30 3.37 -19.86 4.07
C ASN A 30 1.90 -20.01 3.67
N LEU A 31 1.67 -20.26 2.38
CA LEU A 31 0.36 -20.33 1.77
C LEU A 31 -0.50 -21.49 2.30
N GLU A 32 0.12 -22.63 2.62
CA GLU A 32 -0.58 -23.79 3.21
C GLU A 32 -1.11 -23.45 4.61
N ALA A 33 -0.25 -22.85 5.45
CA ALA A 33 -0.62 -22.38 6.79
C ALA A 33 -1.72 -21.33 6.73
N LEU A 34 -1.63 -20.37 5.80
CA LEU A 34 -2.66 -19.35 5.59
C LEU A 34 -4.01 -19.97 5.21
N SER A 35 -4.00 -20.95 4.32
CA SER A 35 -5.23 -21.61 3.85
C SER A 35 -5.89 -22.46 4.93
N SER A 36 -5.08 -23.19 5.69
CA SER A 36 -5.54 -23.95 6.84
C SER A 36 -6.09 -23.04 7.93
N LEU A 37 -5.49 -21.86 8.12
CA LEU A 37 -6.02 -20.83 9.02
C LEU A 37 -7.37 -20.29 8.57
N VAL A 38 -7.54 -20.00 7.27
CA VAL A 38 -8.83 -19.54 6.73
C VAL A 38 -9.90 -20.61 6.92
N ARG A 39 -9.61 -21.88 6.59
CA ARG A 39 -10.54 -23.01 6.76
C ARG A 39 -10.94 -23.23 8.22
N SER A 40 -10.03 -23.00 9.17
CA SER A 40 -10.32 -23.16 10.60
C SER A 40 -11.14 -22.00 11.20
N HIS A 41 -11.26 -20.87 10.50
CA HIS A 41 -11.98 -19.68 10.94
C HIS A 41 -13.15 -19.33 10.01
N SER A 42 -14.08 -20.27 9.84
CA SER A 42 -15.27 -20.10 8.99
C SER A 42 -16.19 -18.94 9.39
N SER A 43 -16.09 -18.46 10.64
CA SER A 43 -16.78 -17.26 11.13
C SER A 43 -16.16 -15.94 10.68
N GLY A 44 -15.04 -16.01 9.93
CA GLY A 44 -14.39 -14.88 9.27
C GLY A 44 -12.99 -14.61 9.82
N ILE A 45 -12.13 -14.05 8.97
CA ILE A 45 -10.79 -13.59 9.31
C ILE A 45 -10.51 -12.26 8.61
N ARG A 46 -9.81 -11.34 9.27
CA ARG A 46 -9.49 -10.03 8.70
C ARG A 46 -8.00 -9.87 8.48
N PRO A 47 -7.53 -9.62 7.24
CA PRO A 47 -6.14 -9.27 7.01
C PRO A 47 -5.86 -7.88 7.59
N VAL A 48 -4.67 -7.72 8.17
CA VAL A 48 -4.14 -6.44 8.63
C VAL A 48 -2.75 -6.21 8.03
N GLY A 49 -2.56 -5.02 7.47
CA GLY A 49 -1.25 -4.50 7.11
C GLY A 49 -0.61 -3.75 8.28
N SER A 50 -0.17 -2.52 8.04
CA SER A 50 0.49 -1.67 9.05
C SER A 50 -0.46 -1.07 10.11
N GLY A 51 -1.79 -1.22 9.93
CA GLY A 51 -2.77 -0.67 10.87
C GLY A 51 -2.98 0.85 10.79
N HIS A 52 -2.57 1.48 9.69
CA HIS A 52 -2.70 2.93 9.46
C HIS A 52 -4.09 3.40 9.01
N SER A 53 -5.01 2.48 8.71
CA SER A 53 -6.39 2.85 8.37
C SER A 53 -7.14 3.41 9.60
N TRP A 54 -7.81 4.55 9.44
CA TRP A 54 -8.83 5.03 10.38
C TRP A 54 -10.17 4.32 10.21
N MET A 55 -10.44 3.79 9.01
CA MET A 55 -11.67 3.04 8.74
C MET A 55 -11.66 1.72 9.52
N PRO A 56 -12.80 1.30 10.11
CA PRO A 56 -12.90 0.10 10.95
C PRO A 56 -12.95 -1.19 10.12
N LEU A 57 -11.98 -1.38 9.23
CA LEU A 57 -11.89 -2.55 8.34
C LEU A 57 -11.29 -3.79 9.02
N VAL A 58 -10.47 -3.59 10.04
CA VAL A 58 -9.68 -4.65 10.71
C VAL A 58 -10.32 -5.16 12.00
N PRO A 59 -10.92 -4.33 12.88
CA PRO A 59 -11.50 -4.81 14.12
C PRO A 59 -12.42 -6.01 13.89
N SER A 60 -11.98 -7.16 14.39
CA SER A 60 -12.68 -8.43 14.25
C SER A 60 -13.00 -9.01 15.63
N LYS A 61 -14.05 -9.85 15.68
CA LYS A 61 -14.40 -10.65 16.87
C LYS A 61 -13.86 -12.07 16.78
N THR A 62 -13.31 -12.47 15.63
CA THR A 62 -12.89 -13.83 15.33
C THR A 62 -11.37 -13.93 15.27
N ALA A 63 -10.75 -13.61 14.14
CA ALA A 63 -9.32 -13.65 13.93
C ALA A 63 -8.84 -12.47 13.06
N ILE A 64 -7.58 -12.11 13.28
CA ILE A 64 -6.82 -11.16 12.49
C ILE A 64 -5.59 -11.90 11.94
N VAL A 65 -5.20 -11.60 10.70
CA VAL A 65 -4.03 -12.20 10.06
C VAL A 65 -3.08 -11.14 9.53
N LYS A 66 -1.80 -11.28 9.89
CA LYS A 66 -0.68 -10.50 9.36
C LYS A 66 0.03 -11.31 8.28
N LEU A 67 0.44 -10.63 7.21
CA LEU A 67 1.17 -11.25 6.11
C LEU A 67 2.65 -10.89 6.11
N ASP A 68 3.25 -10.78 7.29
CA ASP A 68 4.66 -10.34 7.44
C ASP A 68 5.66 -11.28 6.72
N HIS A 69 5.27 -12.53 6.44
CA HIS A 69 6.07 -13.51 5.67
C HIS A 69 5.77 -13.52 4.15
N PHE A 70 4.86 -12.68 3.66
CA PHE A 70 4.50 -12.58 2.24
C PHE A 70 4.96 -11.23 1.66
N GLY A 71 6.25 -10.93 1.84
CA GLY A 71 6.91 -9.73 1.32
C GLY A 71 7.85 -10.02 0.14
N GLY A 72 8.62 -9.01 -0.26
CA GLY A 72 9.69 -9.12 -1.25
C GLY A 72 9.26 -8.89 -2.70
N VAL A 73 10.27 -8.71 -3.55
CA VAL A 73 10.13 -8.47 -4.99
C VAL A 73 10.53 -9.71 -5.79
N GLY A 74 9.60 -10.25 -6.57
CA GLY A 74 9.86 -11.36 -7.49
C GLY A 74 10.79 -11.01 -8.65
N GLU A 75 10.82 -11.87 -9.66
CA GLU A 75 11.51 -11.58 -10.93
C GLU A 75 10.76 -10.49 -11.69
N VAL A 76 11.52 -9.57 -12.30
CA VAL A 76 10.97 -8.49 -13.12
C VAL A 76 11.02 -8.92 -14.58
N ASP A 77 9.86 -8.97 -15.23
CA ASP A 77 9.75 -9.05 -16.68
C ASP A 77 10.22 -7.71 -17.25
N ALA A 78 11.40 -7.68 -17.86
CA ALA A 78 11.99 -6.46 -18.40
C ALA A 78 11.28 -5.93 -19.64
N GLU A 79 10.63 -6.80 -20.43
CA GLU A 79 9.90 -6.39 -21.63
C GLU A 79 8.59 -5.69 -21.26
N ARG A 80 7.89 -6.21 -20.24
CA ARG A 80 6.63 -5.62 -19.75
C ARG A 80 6.81 -4.61 -18.63
N GLN A 81 7.98 -4.60 -17.98
CA GLN A 81 8.26 -3.87 -16.74
C GLN A 81 7.26 -4.24 -15.65
N GLN A 82 7.05 -5.54 -15.41
CA GLN A 82 6.08 -6.06 -14.44
C GLN A 82 6.73 -7.06 -13.51
N ALA A 83 6.28 -7.08 -12.25
CA ALA A 83 6.73 -8.08 -11.28
C ALA A 83 5.60 -8.45 -10.31
N TRP A 84 5.59 -9.71 -9.88
CA TRP A 84 4.82 -10.11 -8.71
C TRP A 84 5.55 -9.67 -7.45
N LEU A 85 4.85 -8.91 -6.61
CA LEU A 85 5.34 -8.40 -5.34
C LEU A 85 4.55 -9.03 -4.20
N GLY A 86 5.23 -9.40 -3.11
CA GLY A 86 4.58 -9.91 -1.92
C GLY A 86 3.63 -8.86 -1.32
N ALA A 87 2.36 -9.21 -1.17
CA ALA A 87 1.29 -8.28 -0.82
C ALA A 87 1.41 -7.76 0.64
N GLY A 88 2.08 -8.52 1.50
CA GLY A 88 2.43 -8.13 2.87
C GLY A 88 3.66 -7.23 2.96
N GLY A 89 4.46 -7.10 1.89
CA GLY A 89 5.63 -6.22 1.84
C GLY A 89 5.25 -4.77 2.03
N ARG A 90 6.03 -4.02 2.81
CA ARG A 90 5.83 -2.58 2.98
C ARG A 90 6.41 -1.82 1.80
N LEU A 91 5.79 -0.71 1.42
CA LEU A 91 6.30 0.14 0.33
C LEU A 91 7.75 0.62 0.62
N HIS A 92 8.06 0.87 1.90
CA HIS A 92 9.40 1.18 2.40
C HIS A 92 10.45 0.12 2.06
N ASP A 93 10.07 -1.17 2.16
CA ASP A 93 10.99 -2.30 1.95
C ASP A 93 11.04 -2.69 0.47
N LEU A 94 9.90 -2.67 -0.21
CA LEU A 94 9.79 -3.03 -1.63
C LEU A 94 10.48 -2.03 -2.56
N SER A 95 10.50 -0.73 -2.20
CA SER A 95 11.06 0.31 -3.07
C SER A 95 12.58 0.18 -3.25
N PRO A 96 13.40 -0.02 -2.20
CA PRO A 96 14.82 -0.36 -2.35
C PRO A 96 15.07 -1.64 -3.14
N GLU A 97 14.32 -2.72 -2.88
CA GLU A 97 14.48 -3.98 -3.61
C GLU A 97 14.20 -3.82 -5.12
N LEU A 98 13.18 -3.04 -5.49
CA LEU A 98 12.93 -2.66 -6.88
C LEU A 98 14.07 -1.80 -7.45
N ALA A 99 14.56 -0.85 -6.67
CA ALA A 99 15.63 0.05 -7.09
C ALA A 99 16.95 -0.68 -7.36
N ASP A 100 17.26 -1.73 -6.61
CA ASP A 100 18.41 -2.62 -6.83
C ASP A 100 18.27 -3.43 -8.13
N LYS A 101 17.03 -3.68 -8.56
CA LYS A 101 16.70 -4.31 -9.85
C LYS A 101 16.57 -3.31 -11.00
N GLY A 102 16.74 -2.00 -10.74
CA GLY A 102 16.65 -0.94 -11.75
C GLY A 102 15.23 -0.40 -12.01
N TYR A 103 14.26 -0.71 -11.14
CA TYR A 103 12.87 -0.33 -11.30
C TYR A 103 12.37 0.52 -10.13
N ALA A 104 11.19 1.11 -10.30
CA ALA A 104 10.47 1.83 -9.26
C ALA A 104 8.95 1.71 -9.46
N PHE A 105 8.20 1.99 -8.38
CA PHE A 105 6.79 2.36 -8.52
C PHE A 105 6.68 3.70 -9.24
N ARG A 106 5.64 3.86 -10.07
CA ARG A 106 5.42 5.14 -10.78
C ARG A 106 5.07 6.26 -9.81
N ASN A 107 4.11 6.05 -8.91
CA ASN A 107 3.64 7.08 -7.98
C ASN A 107 3.27 6.44 -6.64
N LEU A 108 3.95 6.85 -5.57
CA LEU A 108 3.61 6.46 -4.20
C LEU A 108 3.00 7.65 -3.47
N GLY A 109 2.24 7.36 -2.41
CA GLY A 109 1.85 8.38 -1.44
C GLY A 109 2.96 8.65 -0.43
N ASP A 110 2.77 9.66 0.42
CA ASP A 110 3.77 10.10 1.41
C ASP A 110 4.10 9.08 2.50
N ILE A 111 3.22 8.10 2.72
CA ILE A 111 3.33 7.11 3.79
C ILE A 111 3.79 5.78 3.22
N ASP A 112 5.08 5.47 3.36
CA ASP A 112 5.70 4.25 2.84
C ASP A 112 5.64 3.05 3.81
N VAL A 113 5.19 3.25 5.05
CA VAL A 113 5.02 2.16 6.03
C VAL A 113 3.81 1.26 5.76
N GLN A 114 2.96 1.63 4.79
CA GLN A 114 1.82 0.79 4.37
C GLN A 114 2.31 -0.49 3.69
N THR A 115 1.66 -1.61 3.97
CA THR A 115 1.80 -2.83 3.15
C THR A 115 1.20 -2.58 1.76
N LEU A 116 1.74 -3.21 0.72
CA LEU A 116 1.23 -3.09 -0.65
C LEU A 116 -0.26 -3.43 -0.75
N ALA A 117 -0.70 -4.53 -0.11
CA ALA A 117 -2.12 -4.92 -0.06
C ALA A 117 -2.98 -3.83 0.60
N GLY A 118 -2.52 -3.32 1.75
CA GLY A 118 -3.21 -2.25 2.47
C GLY A 118 -3.35 -0.98 1.64
N ALA A 119 -2.25 -0.50 1.05
CA ALA A 119 -2.23 0.71 0.23
C ALA A 119 -3.16 0.59 -0.98
N THR A 120 -3.06 -0.49 -1.74
CA THR A 120 -3.89 -0.71 -2.94
C THR A 120 -5.36 -0.94 -2.58
N SER A 121 -5.65 -1.79 -1.58
CA SER A 121 -7.03 -2.12 -1.19
C SER A 121 -7.82 -0.92 -0.70
N THR A 122 -7.17 0.13 -0.18
CA THR A 122 -7.81 1.38 0.25
C THR A 122 -7.65 2.52 -0.74
N GLY A 123 -7.14 2.27 -1.95
CA GLY A 123 -7.03 3.28 -3.00
C GLY A 123 -5.98 4.36 -2.73
N THR A 124 -4.86 4.03 -2.07
CA THR A 124 -3.73 4.97 -1.89
C THR A 124 -3.28 5.53 -3.23
N HIS A 125 -3.07 6.84 -3.27
CA HIS A 125 -2.54 7.57 -4.42
C HIS A 125 -1.49 8.58 -3.95
N GLY A 126 -0.53 8.89 -4.82
CA GLY A 126 0.28 10.09 -4.69
C GLY A 126 -0.42 11.30 -5.31
N THR A 127 0.26 12.44 -5.34
CA THR A 127 -0.19 13.64 -6.05
C THR A 127 0.21 13.59 -7.52
N GLY A 128 -0.31 14.51 -8.35
CA GLY A 128 0.04 14.65 -9.76
C GLY A 128 -1.17 14.51 -10.69
N GLU A 129 -1.34 15.48 -11.60
CA GLU A 129 -2.50 15.60 -12.49
C GLU A 129 -2.67 14.37 -13.41
N THR A 130 -1.56 13.84 -13.93
CA THR A 130 -1.56 12.71 -14.87
C THR A 130 -1.16 11.39 -14.22
N LEU A 131 -0.99 11.35 -12.90
CA LEU A 131 -0.53 10.17 -12.18
C LEU A 131 -1.71 9.47 -11.51
N GLN A 132 -1.84 8.18 -11.78
CA GLN A 132 -2.94 7.39 -11.26
C GLN A 132 -2.68 6.95 -9.81
N ALA A 133 -3.74 6.45 -9.16
CA ALA A 133 -3.63 5.75 -7.89
C ALA A 133 -2.80 4.48 -8.04
N LEU A 134 -2.16 4.03 -6.95
CA LEU A 134 -1.31 2.84 -6.96
C LEU A 134 -2.07 1.60 -7.45
N ALA A 135 -3.36 1.49 -7.11
CA ALA A 135 -4.21 0.38 -7.51
C ALA A 135 -4.44 0.29 -9.04
N ALA A 136 -4.28 1.40 -9.79
CA ALA A 136 -4.42 1.39 -11.24
C ALA A 136 -3.25 0.67 -11.95
N GLU A 137 -2.09 0.59 -11.29
CA GLU A 137 -0.91 -0.10 -11.80
C GLU A 137 -0.98 -1.62 -11.60
N ILE A 138 -2.02 -2.15 -10.96
CA ILE A 138 -2.20 -3.59 -10.74
C ILE A 138 -2.54 -4.29 -12.06
N GLN A 139 -1.72 -5.28 -12.40
CA GLN A 139 -1.86 -6.15 -13.58
C GLN A 139 -2.30 -7.57 -13.21
N GLY A 140 -2.31 -7.90 -11.91
CA GLY A 140 -2.77 -9.19 -11.43
C GLY A 140 -2.76 -9.28 -9.90
N LEU A 141 -3.55 -10.21 -9.37
CA LEU A 141 -3.73 -10.47 -7.95
C LEU A 141 -3.66 -11.97 -7.70
N ARG A 142 -2.96 -12.39 -6.64
CA ARG A 142 -3.06 -13.73 -6.07
C ARG A 142 -3.61 -13.61 -4.67
N LEU A 143 -4.59 -14.44 -4.34
CA LEU A 143 -5.26 -14.39 -3.06
C LEU A 143 -5.73 -15.75 -2.58
N VAL A 144 -5.87 -15.86 -1.26
CA VAL A 144 -6.63 -16.92 -0.60
C VAL A 144 -8.05 -16.43 -0.37
N THR A 145 -9.04 -17.13 -0.93
CA THR A 145 -10.47 -16.81 -0.79
C THR A 145 -10.99 -17.17 0.59
N GLY A 146 -12.25 -16.83 0.90
CA GLY A 146 -12.90 -17.22 2.16
C GLY A 146 -13.06 -18.74 2.37
N THR A 147 -12.91 -19.56 1.33
CA THR A 147 -12.93 -21.03 1.42
C THR A 147 -11.54 -21.63 1.68
N GLY A 148 -10.49 -20.80 1.65
CA GLY A 148 -9.10 -21.25 1.73
C GLY A 148 -8.55 -21.76 0.39
N GLU A 149 -9.26 -21.53 -0.71
CA GLU A 149 -8.79 -21.78 -2.07
C GLU A 149 -7.87 -20.66 -2.55
N HIS A 150 -6.94 -20.99 -3.43
CA HIS A 150 -6.02 -20.02 -4.03
C HIS A 150 -6.51 -19.70 -5.42
N ILE A 151 -6.61 -18.42 -5.72
CA ILE A 151 -6.96 -17.97 -7.06
C ILE A 151 -5.96 -16.92 -7.53
N GLU A 152 -5.73 -16.90 -8.84
CA GLU A 152 -5.06 -15.81 -9.52
C GLU A 152 -6.09 -15.08 -10.39
N ILE A 153 -6.04 -13.76 -10.36
CA ILE A 153 -6.82 -12.84 -11.18
C ILE A 153 -5.81 -12.03 -11.99
N SER A 154 -5.75 -12.24 -13.29
CA SER A 154 -4.82 -11.60 -14.22
C SER A 154 -5.43 -11.54 -15.62
N ALA A 155 -4.75 -10.92 -16.58
CA ALA A 155 -5.20 -10.91 -17.97
C ALA A 155 -5.38 -12.34 -18.56
N ASP A 156 -4.63 -13.30 -18.03
CA ASP A 156 -4.62 -14.69 -18.50
C ASP A 156 -5.59 -15.60 -17.70
N GLN A 157 -6.05 -15.16 -16.52
CA GLN A 157 -6.87 -15.97 -15.62
C GLN A 157 -7.89 -15.12 -14.85
N ASN A 158 -9.19 -15.42 -14.96
CA ASN A 158 -10.28 -14.66 -14.31
C ASN A 158 -10.25 -13.15 -14.61
N ALA A 159 -9.89 -12.77 -15.85
CA ALA A 159 -9.63 -11.39 -16.25
C ALA A 159 -10.79 -10.43 -15.97
N GLU A 160 -12.03 -10.92 -16.03
CA GLU A 160 -13.24 -10.16 -15.77
C GLU A 160 -13.38 -9.68 -14.32
N TRP A 161 -12.58 -10.21 -13.38
CA TRP A 161 -12.57 -9.80 -11.97
C TRP A 161 -11.49 -8.75 -11.65
N LEU A 162 -10.56 -8.49 -12.56
CA LEU A 162 -9.38 -7.66 -12.27
C LEU A 162 -9.77 -6.24 -11.85
N ASP A 163 -10.64 -5.57 -12.60
CA ASP A 163 -11.03 -4.19 -12.30
C ASP A 163 -11.73 -4.05 -10.94
N GLY A 164 -12.59 -5.01 -10.59
CA GLY A 164 -13.22 -5.07 -9.27
C GLY A 164 -12.24 -5.45 -8.15
N GLY A 165 -11.13 -6.11 -8.48
CA GLY A 165 -10.10 -6.59 -7.57
C GLY A 165 -9.16 -5.51 -7.05
N ARG A 166 -8.95 -4.44 -7.81
CA ARG A 166 -7.91 -3.43 -7.56
C ARG A 166 -8.10 -2.67 -6.25
N VAL A 167 -9.34 -2.37 -5.89
CA VAL A 167 -9.71 -1.67 -4.64
C VAL A 167 -10.79 -2.48 -3.92
N ALA A 168 -10.34 -3.45 -3.12
CA ALA A 168 -11.21 -4.46 -2.53
C ALA A 168 -11.58 -4.22 -1.05
N LEU A 169 -10.93 -3.27 -0.36
CA LEU A 169 -11.11 -3.04 1.09
C LEU A 169 -10.93 -4.32 1.97
N GLY A 170 -10.18 -5.30 1.44
CA GLY A 170 -10.01 -6.62 2.05
C GLY A 170 -11.25 -7.52 2.02
N ALA A 171 -12.20 -7.31 1.12
CA ALA A 171 -13.46 -8.07 1.04
C ALA A 171 -13.39 -9.32 0.14
N LEU A 172 -12.52 -9.34 -0.87
CA LEU A 172 -12.45 -10.43 -1.86
C LEU A 172 -11.70 -11.67 -1.36
N GLY A 173 -10.83 -11.47 -0.37
CA GLY A 173 -9.97 -12.49 0.20
C GLY A 173 -8.69 -11.87 0.73
N ILE A 174 -7.71 -12.72 1.05
CA ILE A 174 -6.42 -12.31 1.59
C ILE A 174 -5.42 -12.31 0.42
N LEU A 175 -5.07 -11.11 -0.06
CA LEU A 175 -4.07 -10.92 -1.11
C LEU A 175 -2.70 -11.40 -0.61
N THR A 176 -2.05 -12.30 -1.34
CA THR A 176 -0.72 -12.83 -1.02
C THR A 176 0.37 -12.25 -1.92
N GLU A 177 0.05 -12.01 -3.19
CA GLU A 177 0.92 -11.33 -4.15
C GLU A 177 0.10 -10.40 -5.05
N ILE A 178 0.73 -9.32 -5.51
CA ILE A 178 0.15 -8.36 -6.44
C ILE A 178 1.14 -8.15 -7.58
N LYS A 179 0.70 -8.36 -8.81
CA LYS A 179 1.49 -8.07 -10.01
C LYS A 179 1.36 -6.58 -10.31
N MET A 180 2.47 -5.86 -10.21
CA MET A 180 2.50 -4.42 -10.41
C MET A 180 3.16 -4.09 -11.75
N GLN A 181 2.59 -3.12 -12.46
CA GLN A 181 3.28 -2.38 -13.49
C GLN A 181 4.30 -1.44 -12.81
N LEU A 182 5.52 -1.47 -13.34
CA LEU A 182 6.67 -0.72 -12.85
C LEU A 182 7.14 0.26 -13.93
N VAL A 183 8.07 1.12 -13.53
CA VAL A 183 8.85 1.99 -14.43
C VAL A 183 10.33 1.78 -14.17
N GLU A 184 11.17 2.18 -15.13
CA GLU A 184 12.60 2.31 -14.88
C GLU A 184 12.85 3.24 -13.70
N ARG A 185 13.87 2.94 -12.90
CA ARG A 185 14.25 3.78 -11.76
C ARG A 185 14.65 5.17 -12.25
N PHE A 186 14.11 6.20 -11.60
CA PHE A 186 14.33 7.61 -11.91
C PHE A 186 14.65 8.41 -10.64
N LYS A 187 15.19 9.62 -10.80
CA LYS A 187 15.45 10.56 -9.70
C LYS A 187 14.39 11.65 -9.70
N LEU A 188 14.03 12.10 -8.50
CA LEU A 188 13.14 13.24 -8.29
C LEU A 188 13.89 14.35 -7.53
N HIS A 189 13.82 15.57 -8.04
CA HIS A 189 14.17 16.77 -7.30
C HIS A 189 12.95 17.23 -6.51
N ARG A 190 13.07 17.21 -5.18
CA ARG A 190 12.04 17.67 -4.25
C ARG A 190 12.35 19.09 -3.81
N GLN A 191 11.42 20.01 -4.01
CA GLN A 191 11.50 21.38 -3.50
C GLN A 191 10.39 21.62 -2.49
N VAL A 192 10.72 22.32 -1.40
CA VAL A 192 9.76 22.74 -0.38
C VAL A 192 10.02 24.19 -0.03
N TRP A 193 8.99 25.02 -0.05
CA TRP A 193 9.11 26.42 0.31
C TRP A 193 7.79 26.97 0.86
N PRO A 194 7.82 27.98 1.73
CA PRO A 194 6.62 28.66 2.18
C PRO A 194 6.13 29.67 1.13
N GLU A 195 4.81 29.84 1.00
CA GLU A 195 4.17 30.94 0.26
C GLU A 195 2.95 31.47 1.00
N SER A 196 2.47 32.65 0.61
CA SER A 196 1.18 33.15 1.12
C SER A 196 0.01 32.30 0.63
N HIS A 197 -1.01 32.06 1.45
CA HIS A 197 -2.15 31.21 1.07
C HIS A 197 -2.86 31.74 -0.19
N LYS A 198 -3.00 33.07 -0.28
CA LYS A 198 -3.55 33.74 -1.47
C LYS A 198 -2.74 33.41 -2.72
N HIS A 199 -1.41 33.55 -2.66
CA HIS A 199 -0.53 33.26 -3.80
C HIS A 199 -0.64 31.80 -4.23
N THR A 200 -0.68 30.86 -3.28
CA THR A 200 -0.84 29.44 -3.57
C THR A 200 -2.11 29.18 -4.35
N LEU A 201 -3.26 29.68 -3.89
CA LEU A 201 -4.54 29.46 -4.57
C LEU A 201 -4.58 30.10 -5.96
N GLU A 202 -4.04 31.31 -6.11
CA GLU A 202 -3.96 32.01 -7.41
C GLU A 202 -3.06 31.28 -8.42
N ASN A 203 -2.08 30.51 -7.96
CA ASN A 203 -1.09 29.83 -8.80
C ASN A 203 -1.23 28.29 -8.83
N ALA A 204 -2.15 27.69 -8.07
CA ALA A 204 -2.24 26.25 -7.90
C ALA A 204 -2.37 25.50 -9.23
N GLU A 205 -3.17 26.03 -10.17
CA GLU A 205 -3.36 25.43 -11.49
C GLU A 205 -2.09 25.44 -12.33
N ARG A 206 -1.32 26.53 -12.24
CA ARG A 206 -0.02 26.61 -12.89
C ARG A 206 0.93 25.59 -12.28
N TYR A 207 0.99 25.51 -10.96
CA TYR A 207 1.90 24.60 -10.27
C TYR A 207 1.60 23.13 -10.56
N TRP A 208 0.35 22.67 -10.53
CA TRP A 208 0.07 21.25 -10.82
C TRP A 208 0.26 20.88 -12.30
N ARG A 209 0.23 21.85 -13.23
CA ARG A 209 0.49 21.62 -14.66
C ARG A 209 1.97 21.62 -14.98
N GLU A 210 2.73 22.52 -14.38
CA GLU A 210 4.16 22.71 -14.64
C GLU A 210 5.04 21.69 -13.89
N ASN A 211 4.49 21.04 -12.87
CA ASN A 211 5.23 20.08 -12.04
C ASN A 211 4.61 18.69 -12.16
N ARG A 212 5.45 17.66 -12.13
CA ARG A 212 4.98 16.26 -12.10
C ARG A 212 4.09 16.01 -10.88
N ASN A 213 4.51 16.52 -9.72
CA ASN A 213 3.75 16.50 -8.48
C ASN A 213 3.72 17.92 -7.91
N PHE A 214 2.53 18.36 -7.49
CA PHE A 214 2.35 19.56 -6.70
C PHE A 214 1.37 19.27 -5.57
N GLU A 215 1.73 19.71 -4.36
CA GLU A 215 0.88 19.68 -3.18
C GLU A 215 1.25 20.84 -2.27
N PHE A 216 0.37 21.15 -1.32
CA PHE A 216 0.66 22.15 -0.31
C PHE A 216 -0.06 21.82 1.01
N PHE A 217 0.57 22.21 2.12
CA PHE A 217 -0.02 22.15 3.45
C PHE A 217 -0.34 23.56 3.94
N TYR A 218 -1.63 23.86 4.15
CA TYR A 218 -2.01 25.08 4.84
C TYR A 218 -1.69 24.98 6.32
N LEU A 219 -0.90 25.94 6.83
CA LEU A 219 -0.55 26.02 8.24
C LEU A 219 -1.66 26.79 8.98
N PRO A 220 -2.44 26.14 9.86
CA PRO A 220 -3.58 26.79 10.51
C PRO A 220 -3.18 28.02 11.32
N PHE A 221 -4.08 29.00 11.37
CA PHE A 221 -3.87 30.28 12.07
C PHE A 221 -2.68 31.10 11.54
N SER A 222 -2.29 30.86 10.28
CA SER A 222 -1.31 31.65 9.54
C SER A 222 -1.85 32.01 8.15
N ASP A 223 -1.15 32.88 7.43
CA ASP A 223 -1.39 33.12 5.99
C ASP A 223 -0.36 32.36 5.15
N THR A 224 0.11 31.19 5.62
CA THR A 224 1.24 30.48 5.01
C THR A 224 0.86 29.06 4.64
N ASP A 225 1.18 28.71 3.39
CA ASP A 225 1.22 27.34 2.91
C ASP A 225 2.67 26.87 2.80
N LEU A 226 2.92 25.60 3.09
CA LEU A 226 4.17 24.93 2.70
C LEU A 226 3.92 24.21 1.37
N LEU A 227 4.46 24.73 0.27
CA LEU A 227 4.36 24.14 -1.07
C LEU A 227 5.43 23.07 -1.23
N ILE A 228 5.09 22.01 -1.95
CA ILE A 228 5.97 20.90 -2.25
C ILE A 228 5.83 20.54 -3.72
N THR A 229 6.95 20.41 -4.42
CA THR A 229 6.99 19.85 -5.77
C THR A 229 8.00 18.72 -5.88
N HIS A 230 7.71 17.78 -6.78
CA HIS A 230 8.66 16.76 -7.21
C HIS A 230 8.73 16.77 -8.72
N ASN A 231 9.93 16.86 -9.29
CA ASN A 231 10.17 16.82 -10.74
C ASN A 231 11.28 15.83 -11.10
N VAL A 232 11.16 15.17 -12.24
CA VAL A 232 12.22 14.27 -12.72
C VAL A 232 13.49 15.07 -12.98
N THR A 233 14.64 14.53 -12.57
CA THR A 233 15.93 15.21 -12.69
C THR A 233 17.05 14.24 -13.04
N GLU A 234 18.10 14.75 -13.68
CA GLU A 234 19.37 14.04 -13.85
C GLU A 234 20.50 14.59 -12.97
N GLU A 235 20.20 15.56 -12.10
CA GLU A 235 21.18 16.13 -11.19
C GLU A 235 21.80 15.08 -10.24
N PRO A 236 22.99 15.37 -9.67
CA PRO A 236 23.60 14.54 -8.65
C PRO A 236 22.68 14.38 -7.43
N ASN A 237 22.79 13.23 -6.75
CA ASN A 237 22.02 13.01 -5.52
C ASN A 237 22.41 14.03 -4.45
N THR A 238 21.42 14.66 -3.83
CA THR A 238 21.63 15.45 -2.61
C THR A 238 22.16 14.51 -1.51
N PRO A 239 23.28 14.83 -0.84
CA PRO A 239 23.78 14.03 0.27
C PRO A 239 22.70 13.89 1.34
N ARG A 240 22.47 12.66 1.84
CA ARG A 240 21.66 12.48 3.05
C ARG A 240 22.49 13.01 4.21
N ASN A 241 22.08 14.14 4.80
CA ASN A 241 22.60 14.53 6.10
C ASN A 241 22.13 13.45 7.09
N GLY A 242 23.08 12.73 7.68
CA GLY A 242 22.83 11.64 8.63
C GLY A 242 22.21 12.11 9.93
#